data_AF-G8TRS0-F1
#
_entry.id   AF-G8TRS0-F1
#
_cell.length_a   1.000
_cell.length_b   1.000
_cell.length_c   1.000
_cell.angle_alpha   90.00
_cell.angle_beta   90.00
_cell.angle_gamma   90.00
#
_symmetry.space_group_name_H-M   'P 1'
#
loop_
_entity.id
_entity.type
_entity.pdbx_description
1 polymer ?
#
loop_
_entity_poly.entity_id
_entity_poly.type
_entity_poly.pdbx_seq_one_letter_code
_entity_poly.pdbx_strand_id
1 'polypeptide(L)'
;MASAFWTLEDGRCFARPWSGMAYMLELITDELKAIKGAEEFYKYLETFVYNEEKGDTYNGYGGFFRGDEDIMFNFDLRTFAPQNREFFWVAAQKALTKLKTEGDDSNEGIVLLLTTLLDMHKRIKKGEDPMLLNHLETVEPKPVEKLGPGW
;
A
#
# COMPACT_ATOMS: atom_id res chain seq x y z
N MET A 1 -10.76 13.37 5.53
CA MET A 1 -10.75 13.46 4.06
C MET A 1 -9.69 12.51 3.54
N ALA A 2 -9.89 11.85 2.40
CA ALA A 2 -8.85 11.01 1.80
C ALA A 2 -7.69 11.90 1.32
N SER A 3 -6.46 11.44 1.49
CA SER A 3 -5.26 12.17 1.07
C SER A 3 -4.17 11.26 0.48
N ALA A 4 -4.33 9.94 0.52
CA ALA A 4 -3.46 8.99 -0.16
C ALA A 4 -4.30 7.95 -0.93
N PHE A 5 -3.80 7.54 -2.10
CA PHE A 5 -4.56 6.82 -3.12
C PHE A 5 -3.76 5.63 -3.67
N TRP A 6 -4.25 4.41 -3.46
CA TRP A 6 -3.64 3.20 -4.03
C TRP A 6 -4.56 2.62 -5.11
N THR A 7 -4.07 2.56 -6.33
CA THR A 7 -4.78 1.99 -7.47
C THR A 7 -4.51 0.49 -7.54
N LEU A 8 -5.59 -0.29 -7.57
CA LEU A 8 -5.56 -1.75 -7.54
C LEU A 8 -5.49 -2.33 -8.96
N GLU A 9 -5.42 -3.66 -9.08
CA GLU A 9 -5.10 -4.33 -10.34
C GLU A 9 -6.14 -4.14 -11.45
N ASP A 10 -7.38 -3.80 -11.08
CA ASP A 10 -8.48 -3.50 -11.97
C ASP A 10 -8.64 -1.99 -12.26
N GLY A 11 -7.82 -1.14 -11.65
CA GLY A 11 -7.88 0.32 -11.78
C GLY A 11 -8.77 1.03 -10.76
N ARG A 12 -9.42 0.32 -9.83
CA ARG A 12 -10.18 0.95 -8.74
C ARG A 12 -9.24 1.47 -7.65
N CYS A 13 -9.68 2.47 -6.89
CA CYS A 13 -8.85 3.17 -5.93
C CYS A 13 -9.25 2.88 -4.47
N PHE A 14 -8.26 2.47 -3.69
CA PHE A 14 -8.32 2.47 -2.24
C PHE A 14 -7.79 3.82 -1.72
N ALA A 15 -8.69 4.70 -1.31
CA ALA A 15 -8.34 6.06 -0.87
C ALA A 15 -8.63 6.27 0.62
N ARG A 16 -7.63 6.69 1.39
CA ARG A 16 -7.72 6.84 2.86
C ARG A 16 -6.92 8.05 3.35
N PRO A 17 -7.08 8.46 4.62
CA PRO A 17 -6.17 9.42 5.24
C PRO A 17 -4.72 8.93 5.17
N TRP A 18 -3.79 9.84 4.86
CA TRP A 18 -2.39 9.52 4.62
C TRP A 18 -1.71 8.79 5.78
N SER A 19 -2.01 9.17 7.03
CA SER A 19 -1.37 8.59 8.21
C SER A 19 -1.65 7.09 8.35
N GLY A 20 -2.89 6.67 8.07
CA GLY A 20 -3.24 5.25 8.05
C GLY A 20 -2.58 4.50 6.88
N MET A 21 -2.46 5.15 5.72
CA MET A 21 -1.82 4.56 4.53
C MET A 21 -0.31 4.41 4.70
N ALA A 22 0.35 5.42 5.28
CA ALA A 22 1.78 5.41 5.58
C ALA A 22 2.11 4.28 6.58
N TYR A 23 1.33 4.16 7.66
CA TYR A 23 1.54 3.10 8.64
C TYR A 23 1.24 1.70 8.09
N MET A 24 0.19 1.54 7.28
CA MET A 24 -0.03 0.27 6.57
C MET A 24 1.13 -0.08 5.64
N LEU A 25 1.67 0.90 4.91
CA LEU A 25 2.81 0.68 4.02
C LEU A 25 4.05 0.25 4.79
N GLU A 26 4.32 0.86 5.94
CA GLU A 26 5.40 0.46 6.85
C GLU A 26 5.25 -1.02 7.24
N LEU A 27 4.07 -1.41 7.74
CA LEU A 27 3.79 -2.79 8.13
C LEU A 27 3.94 -3.78 6.98
N ILE A 28 3.42 -3.44 5.81
CA ILE A 28 3.55 -4.27 4.59
C ILE A 28 5.03 -4.38 4.22
N THR A 29 5.77 -3.28 4.23
CA THR A 29 7.18 -3.24 3.85
C THR A 29 8.03 -4.08 4.79
N ASP A 30 7.77 -4.02 6.09
CA ASP A 30 8.47 -4.84 7.08
C ASP A 30 8.27 -6.34 6.86
N GLU A 31 7.07 -6.77 6.48
CA GLU A 31 6.79 -8.19 6.21
C GLU A 31 7.50 -8.72 4.94
N LEU A 32 7.91 -7.84 4.02
CA LEU A 32 8.71 -8.24 2.84
C LEU A 32 10.08 -8.80 3.24
N LYS A 33 10.66 -8.35 4.37
CA LYS A 33 11.95 -8.87 4.89
C LYS A 33 11.91 -10.38 5.12
N ALA A 34 10.73 -10.93 5.39
CA ALA A 34 10.51 -12.35 5.65
C ALA A 34 10.10 -13.15 4.41
N ILE A 35 10.13 -12.55 3.21
CA ILE A 35 9.76 -13.21 1.95
C ILE A 35 11.03 -13.39 1.10
N LYS A 36 11.42 -14.65 0.89
CA LYS A 36 12.58 -15.01 0.07
C LYS A 36 12.40 -14.48 -1.37
N GLY A 37 13.38 -13.73 -1.87
CA GLY A 37 13.36 -13.18 -3.22
C GLY A 37 12.68 -11.80 -3.33
N ALA A 38 12.18 -11.24 -2.23
CA ALA A 38 11.56 -9.92 -2.20
C ALA A 38 12.55 -8.80 -1.82
N GLU A 39 13.85 -9.08 -1.72
CA GLU A 39 14.84 -8.18 -1.12
C GLU A 39 15.00 -6.87 -1.90
N GLU A 40 14.99 -6.91 -3.23
CA GLU A 40 15.03 -5.71 -4.07
C GLU A 40 13.74 -4.90 -3.98
N PHE A 41 12.60 -5.60 -3.94
CA PHE A 41 11.29 -4.95 -3.81
C PHE A 41 11.10 -4.31 -2.43
N TYR A 42 11.60 -4.96 -1.37
CA TYR A 42 11.69 -4.39 -0.03
C TYR A 42 12.46 -3.08 -0.04
N LYS A 43 13.69 -3.07 -0.57
CA LYS A 43 14.52 -1.85 -0.64
C LYS A 43 13.83 -0.74 -1.42
N TYR A 44 13.13 -1.10 -2.49
CA TYR A 44 12.36 -0.14 -3.27
C TYR A 44 11.21 0.46 -2.43
N LEU A 45 10.37 -0.37 -1.81
CA LEU A 45 9.24 0.12 -1.00
C LEU A 45 9.67 0.86 0.27
N GLU A 46 10.83 0.50 0.86
CA GLU A 46 11.42 1.20 2.00
C GLU A 46 11.64 2.70 1.72
N THR A 47 11.92 3.07 0.46
CA THR A 47 12.05 4.49 0.08
C THR A 47 10.77 5.28 0.27
N PHE A 48 9.60 4.63 0.25
CA PHE A 48 8.30 5.26 0.43
C PHE A 48 7.79 5.19 1.88
N VAL A 49 8.50 4.54 2.80
CA VAL A 49 8.14 4.48 4.22
C VAL A 49 8.52 5.79 4.90
N TYR A 50 7.55 6.42 5.56
CA TYR A 50 7.76 7.64 6.34
C TYR A 50 8.56 7.35 7.61
N ASN A 51 9.57 8.17 7.89
CA ASN A 51 10.37 8.07 9.08
C ASN A 51 10.81 9.45 9.57
N GLU A 52 10.05 9.99 10.53
CA GLU A 52 10.32 11.29 11.14
C GLU A 52 11.69 11.34 11.84
N GLU A 53 12.14 10.23 12.44
CA GLU A 53 13.45 10.14 13.10
C GLU A 53 14.62 10.27 12.10
N LYS A 54 14.39 9.93 10.82
CA LYS A 54 15.36 10.11 9.74
C LYS A 54 15.26 11.48 9.06
N GLY A 55 14.41 12.38 9.57
CA GLY A 55 14.26 13.74 9.08
C GLY A 55 13.18 13.91 8.00
N ASP A 56 12.30 12.92 7.83
CA ASP A 56 11.15 13.08 6.94
C ASP A 56 10.15 14.10 7.53
N THR A 57 9.58 14.95 6.68
CA THR A 57 8.60 15.96 7.11
C THR A 57 7.33 15.87 6.28
N TYR A 58 6.17 15.92 6.93
CA TYR A 58 4.88 15.85 6.22
C TYR A 58 4.73 17.01 5.23
N ASN A 59 4.37 16.70 3.97
CA ASN A 59 4.32 17.69 2.90
C ASN A 59 3.00 18.49 2.83
N GLY A 60 1.99 18.14 3.63
CA GLY A 60 0.67 18.80 3.60
C GLY A 60 -0.35 18.15 2.64
N TYR A 61 0.10 17.29 1.72
CA TYR A 61 -0.68 16.81 0.57
C TYR A 61 -0.71 15.27 0.44
N GLY A 62 -0.48 14.54 1.53
CA GLY A 62 -0.51 13.07 1.50
C GLY A 62 0.78 12.42 1.04
N GLY A 63 1.90 13.05 1.37
CA GLY A 63 3.26 12.55 1.21
C GLY A 63 4.18 13.16 2.27
N PHE A 64 5.47 13.11 2.00
CA PHE A 64 6.51 13.67 2.86
C PHE A 64 7.70 14.14 2.04
N PHE A 65 8.44 15.09 2.59
CA PHE A 65 9.75 15.47 2.09
C PHE A 65 10.83 14.63 2.74
N ARG A 66 11.76 14.12 1.93
CA ARG A 66 13.03 13.53 2.37
C ARG A 66 14.17 14.28 1.70
N GLY A 67 14.83 15.16 2.44
CA GLY A 67 15.74 16.15 1.84
C GLY A 67 14.97 17.05 0.86
N ASP A 68 15.39 17.08 -0.39
CA ASP A 68 14.75 17.87 -1.46
C ASP A 68 13.71 17.08 -2.27
N GLU A 69 13.48 15.80 -1.95
CA GLU A 69 12.53 14.94 -2.67
C GLU A 69 11.14 14.99 -2.04
N ASP A 70 10.10 15.20 -2.87
CA ASP A 70 8.69 15.09 -2.49
C ASP A 70 8.15 13.69 -2.81
N ILE A 71 7.88 12.90 -1.79
CA ILE A 71 7.49 11.50 -1.90
C ILE A 71 6.02 11.36 -1.52
N MET A 72 5.19 10.95 -2.49
CA MET A 72 3.75 10.78 -2.31
C MET A 72 3.40 9.34 -1.92
N PHE A 73 2.43 9.15 -1.00
CA PHE A 73 1.89 7.82 -0.67
C PHE A 73 0.89 7.28 -1.71
N ASN A 74 1.02 7.72 -2.95
CA ASN A 74 0.14 7.31 -4.04
C ASN A 74 0.83 6.21 -4.84
N PHE A 75 0.21 5.03 -4.88
CA PHE A 75 0.73 3.90 -5.64
C PHE A 75 -0.26 3.50 -6.71
N ASP A 76 0.25 3.06 -7.85
CA ASP A 76 -0.51 2.21 -8.75
C ASP A 76 0.13 0.83 -8.72
N LEU A 77 -0.53 -0.14 -8.08
CA LEU A 77 0.03 -1.48 -7.92
C LEU A 77 0.29 -2.13 -9.29
N ARG A 78 -0.41 -1.71 -10.35
CA ARG A 78 -0.26 -2.22 -11.72
C ARG A 78 1.09 -1.84 -12.34
N THR A 79 1.76 -0.81 -11.84
CA THR A 79 3.09 -0.42 -12.33
C THR A 79 4.19 -1.33 -11.78
N PHE A 80 3.91 -2.20 -10.81
CA PHE A 80 4.89 -3.16 -10.31
C PHE A 80 4.93 -4.43 -11.16
N ALA A 81 6.12 -5.03 -11.26
CA ALA A 81 6.29 -6.32 -11.89
C ALA A 81 5.32 -7.36 -11.29
N PRO A 82 4.78 -8.32 -12.06
CA PRO A 82 3.81 -9.30 -11.56
C PRO A 82 4.23 -9.99 -10.27
N GLN A 83 5.51 -10.38 -10.17
CA GLN A 83 6.05 -11.02 -8.97
C GLN A 83 6.05 -10.10 -7.75
N ASN A 84 6.39 -8.83 -7.92
CA ASN A 84 6.39 -7.84 -6.82
C ASN A 84 4.97 -7.57 -6.32
N ARG A 85 3.97 -7.57 -7.21
CA ARG A 85 2.56 -7.49 -6.79
C ARG A 85 2.16 -8.66 -5.90
N GLU A 86 2.57 -9.88 -6.27
CA GLU A 86 2.30 -11.04 -5.43
C GLU A 86 3.02 -10.96 -4.08
N PHE A 87 4.27 -10.47 -4.04
CA PHE A 87 4.97 -10.19 -2.78
C PHE A 87 4.24 -9.17 -1.91
N PHE A 88 3.75 -8.07 -2.51
CA PHE A 88 2.96 -7.05 -1.81
C PHE A 88 1.74 -7.66 -1.12
N TRP A 89 0.97 -8.49 -1.83
CA TRP A 89 -0.23 -9.11 -1.27
C TRP A 89 0.05 -10.14 -0.19
N VAL A 90 1.10 -10.95 -0.35
CA VAL A 90 1.55 -11.88 0.70
C VAL A 90 1.98 -11.11 1.95
N ALA A 91 2.73 -10.03 1.80
CA ALA A 91 3.16 -9.19 2.90
C ALA A 91 1.98 -8.51 3.63
N ALA A 92 1.02 -7.96 2.88
CA ALA A 92 -0.20 -7.38 3.45
C ALA A 92 -1.02 -8.40 4.26
N GLN A 93 -1.13 -9.63 3.76
CA GLN A 93 -1.82 -10.70 4.48
C GLN A 93 -1.08 -11.12 5.77
N LYS A 94 0.26 -11.18 5.74
CA LYS A 94 1.07 -11.43 6.93
C LYS A 94 0.92 -10.33 7.96
N ALA A 95 1.00 -9.06 7.55
CA ALA A 95 0.84 -7.90 8.42
C ALA A 95 -0.52 -7.93 9.14
N LEU A 96 -1.61 -8.18 8.41
CA LEU A 96 -2.94 -8.32 9.02
C LEU A 96 -3.01 -9.47 10.04
N THR A 97 -2.37 -10.60 9.73
CA THR A 97 -2.36 -11.78 10.59
C THR A 97 -1.62 -11.49 11.90
N LYS A 98 -0.49 -10.79 11.80
CA LYS A 98 0.33 -10.40 12.95
C LYS A 98 -0.44 -9.46 13.87
N LEU A 99 -1.03 -8.38 13.34
CA LEU A 99 -1.84 -7.43 14.11
C LEU A 99 -3.01 -8.11 14.84
N LYS A 100 -3.73 -9.01 14.17
CA LYS A 100 -4.83 -9.77 14.79
C LYS A 100 -4.37 -10.72 15.89
N THR A 101 -3.14 -11.21 15.81
CA THR A 101 -2.57 -12.14 16.80
C THR A 101 -2.06 -11.39 18.03
N GLU A 102 -1.51 -10.19 17.84
CA GLU A 102 -1.07 -9.31 18.92
C GLU A 102 -2.25 -8.84 19.79
N GLY A 103 -3.43 -8.69 19.20
CA GLY A 103 -4.68 -8.44 19.95
C GLY A 103 -4.73 -7.07 20.63
N ASP A 104 -4.01 -6.08 20.08
CA ASP A 104 -3.98 -4.72 20.60
C ASP A 104 -5.13 -3.89 20.00
N ASP A 105 -6.07 -3.48 20.84
CA ASP A 105 -7.24 -2.67 20.47
C ASP A 105 -6.84 -1.32 19.83
N SER A 106 -5.64 -0.80 20.10
CA SER A 106 -5.15 0.43 19.46
C SER A 106 -4.97 0.29 17.95
N ASN A 107 -4.89 -0.94 17.43
CA ASN A 107 -4.71 -1.24 16.01
C ASN A 107 -6.03 -1.48 15.27
N GLU A 108 -7.20 -1.39 15.90
CA GLU A 108 -8.50 -1.66 15.27
C GLU A 108 -8.69 -0.92 13.93
N GLY A 109 -8.32 0.37 13.89
CA GLY A 109 -8.42 1.19 12.69
C GLY A 109 -7.59 0.62 11.54
N ILE A 110 -6.36 0.20 11.82
CA ILE A 110 -5.42 -0.34 10.82
C ILE A 110 -5.82 -1.74 10.39
N VAL A 111 -6.30 -2.56 11.33
CA VAL A 111 -6.89 -3.87 11.03
C VAL A 111 -8.06 -3.73 10.06
N LEU A 112 -8.93 -2.73 10.25
CA LEU A 112 -10.03 -2.44 9.33
C LEU A 112 -9.53 -2.02 7.94
N LEU A 113 -8.51 -1.16 7.86
CA LEU A 113 -7.94 -0.72 6.60
C LEU A 113 -7.35 -1.88 5.80
N LEU A 114 -6.47 -2.69 6.41
CA LEU A 114 -5.85 -3.86 5.78
C LEU A 114 -6.89 -4.91 5.40
N THR A 115 -7.91 -5.13 6.25
CA THR A 115 -9.01 -6.06 5.94
C THR A 115 -9.79 -5.58 4.72
N THR A 116 -10.07 -4.28 4.62
CA THR A 116 -10.79 -3.70 3.48
C THR A 116 -9.96 -3.82 2.20
N LEU A 117 -8.67 -3.47 2.25
CA LEU A 117 -7.75 -3.57 1.12
C LEU A 117 -7.67 -5.02 0.59
N LEU A 118 -7.51 -5.99 1.47
CA LEU A 118 -7.44 -7.42 1.11
C LEU A 118 -8.79 -7.95 0.60
N ASP A 119 -9.92 -7.48 1.13
CA ASP A 119 -11.25 -7.85 0.60
C ASP A 119 -11.45 -7.33 -0.83
N MET A 120 -11.04 -6.09 -1.11
CA MET A 120 -11.05 -5.55 -2.48
C MET A 120 -10.21 -6.41 -3.42
N HIS A 121 -8.95 -6.72 -3.06
CA HIS A 121 -8.09 -7.60 -3.84
C HIS A 121 -8.74 -8.98 -4.11
N LYS A 122 -9.32 -9.59 -3.07
CA LYS A 122 -10.00 -10.89 -3.18
C LYS A 122 -11.19 -10.86 -4.13
N ARG A 123 -12.01 -9.81 -4.08
CA ARG A 123 -13.16 -9.61 -5.00
C ARG A 123 -12.70 -9.45 -6.43
N ILE A 124 -11.67 -8.64 -6.66
CA ILE A 124 -11.04 -8.43 -7.97
C ILE A 124 -10.59 -9.76 -8.58
N LYS A 125 -9.87 -10.59 -7.81
CA LYS A 125 -9.42 -11.92 -8.26
C LYS A 125 -10.57 -12.86 -8.63
N LYS A 126 -11.76 -12.66 -8.07
CA LYS A 126 -12.97 -13.45 -8.39
C LYS A 126 -13.83 -12.84 -9.52
N GLY A 127 -13.47 -11.67 -10.05
CA GLY A 127 -14.32 -10.92 -10.96
C GLY A 127 -15.58 -10.36 -10.31
N GLU A 128 -15.64 -10.30 -8.99
CA GLU A 128 -16.69 -9.61 -8.25
C GLU A 128 -16.43 -8.10 -8.30
N ASP A 129 -17.50 -7.30 -8.24
CA ASP A 129 -17.39 -5.84 -8.26
C ASP A 129 -17.17 -5.27 -6.84
N PRO A 130 -15.98 -4.76 -6.49
CA PRO A 130 -15.74 -4.05 -5.24
C PRO A 130 -16.15 -2.56 -5.31
N MET A 131 -17.01 -2.10 -6.24
CA MET A 131 -17.43 -0.70 -6.34
C MET A 131 -18.00 -0.13 -5.04
N LEU A 132 -18.66 -0.95 -4.22
CA LEU A 132 -19.13 -0.55 -2.88
C LEU A 132 -17.98 -0.18 -1.91
N LEU A 133 -16.75 -0.56 -2.25
CA LEU A 133 -15.51 -0.29 -1.53
C LEU A 133 -14.57 0.65 -2.31
N ASN A 134 -14.93 1.04 -3.53
CA ASN A 134 -14.16 1.99 -4.33
C ASN A 134 -14.44 3.41 -3.85
N HIS A 135 -13.40 4.18 -3.59
CA HIS A 135 -13.56 5.52 -3.03
C HIS A 135 -13.66 6.61 -4.11
N LEU A 136 -13.29 6.27 -5.34
CA LEU A 136 -13.51 7.10 -6.51
C LEU A 136 -14.56 6.40 -7.38
N GLU A 137 -15.54 7.11 -7.94
CA GLU A 137 -16.52 6.51 -8.87
C GLU A 137 -15.90 6.17 -10.24
N THR A 138 -14.58 6.32 -10.36
CA THR A 138 -13.80 6.15 -11.58
C THR A 138 -12.90 4.91 -11.50
N VAL A 139 -12.66 4.31 -12.65
CA VAL A 139 -11.64 3.28 -12.86
C VAL A 139 -10.50 3.92 -13.63
N GLU A 140 -9.31 3.92 -13.04
CA GLU A 140 -8.13 4.50 -13.65
C GLU A 140 -7.69 3.69 -14.88
N PRO A 141 -7.33 4.33 -16.01
CA PRO A 141 -6.78 3.63 -17.16
C PRO A 141 -5.49 2.91 -16.78
N LYS A 142 -5.12 1.87 -17.55
CA LYS A 142 -3.88 1.14 -17.29
C LYS A 142 -2.66 2.08 -17.43
N PRO A 143 -1.71 2.05 -16.49
CA PRO A 143 -0.52 2.88 -16.59
C PRO A 143 0.37 2.37 -17.71
N VAL A 144 1.09 3.30 -18.36
CA VAL A 144 2.15 2.97 -19.33
C VAL A 144 3.49 2.79 -18.61
N GLU A 145 3.62 3.39 -17.42
CA GLU A 145 4.84 3.39 -16.62
C GLU A 145 5.07 2.05 -15.91
N LYS A 146 6.36 1.72 -15.76
CA LYS A 146 6.85 0.54 -15.05
C LYS A 146 7.73 1.02 -13.91
N LEU A 147 7.35 0.71 -12.68
CA LEU A 147 8.03 1.14 -11.46
C LEU A 147 8.54 -0.04 -10.65
N GLY A 148 9.64 0.19 -9.94
CA GLY A 148 10.30 -0.82 -9.10
C GLY A 148 11.14 -1.84 -9.87
N PRO A 149 11.80 -2.76 -9.14
CA PRO A 149 12.70 -3.76 -9.72
C PRO A 149 11.96 -4.88 -10.48
N GLY A 150 12.64 -5.59 -11.38
CA GLY A 150 12.12 -6.81 -12.02
C GLY A 150 11.28 -6.60 -13.30
N TRP A 151 11.42 -5.44 -13.96
CA TRP A 151 10.79 -5.12 -15.25
C TRP A 151 11.65 -5.41 -16.47
#